data_AF-A0AB34GZI2-F1
#
_entry.id   AF-A0AB34GZI2-F1
#
_cell.length_a   1.000
_cell.length_b   1.000
_cell.length_c   1.000
_cell.angle_alpha   90.00
_cell.angle_beta   90.00
_cell.angle_gamma   90.00
#
_symmetry.space_group_name_H-M   'P 1'
#
loop_
_entity.id
_entity.type
_entity.pdbx_description
1 polymer ?
#
loop_
_entity_poly.entity_id
_entity_poly.type
_entity_poly.pdbx_seq_one_letter_code
_entity_poly.pdbx_strand_id
1 'polypeptide(L)'
;MWTPFSAHRTWTLCGTPEYLAPEVIQSKGHGRAVDWWALGILIFEMLSGFPPFFDDNAFGIYQKILAGKIDFPRHLDFSVKDLIKKLLVVDRTRRLGNMKNGAEDVKRHRWFRTTDWEAVPERKLKPPIVPKVCSEGDTSNFEAYPENDWSVAPPVSQKDLEVFKNF
;
A
#
# COMPACT_ATOMS: atom_id res chain seq x y z
N MET A 1 -32.68 4.01 2.16
CA MET A 1 -32.44 3.66 3.57
C MET A 1 -30.94 3.72 3.79
N TRP A 2 -30.44 4.80 4.39
CA TRP A 2 -29.00 5.06 4.56
C TRP A 2 -28.49 4.27 5.76
N THR A 3 -27.57 3.33 5.56
CA THR A 3 -26.75 2.83 6.67
C THR A 3 -25.67 3.88 6.96
N PRO A 4 -25.44 4.24 8.24
CA PRO A 4 -24.38 5.18 8.60
C PRO A 4 -23.03 4.58 8.20
N PHE A 5 -22.07 5.46 7.92
CA PHE A 5 -20.65 5.11 7.85
C PHE A 5 -20.23 4.53 9.21
N SER A 6 -20.40 3.23 9.42
CA SER A 6 -19.85 2.56 10.59
C SER A 6 -18.34 2.56 10.43
N ALA A 7 -17.69 3.50 11.12
CA ALA A 7 -16.24 3.62 11.22
C ALA A 7 -15.69 2.43 11.99
N HIS A 8 -15.65 1.26 11.35
CA HIS A 8 -14.98 0.07 11.86
C HIS A 8 -13.51 0.42 11.98
N ARG A 9 -13.03 0.47 13.23
CA ARG A 9 -11.61 0.60 13.55
C ARG A 9 -11.08 -0.75 13.97
N THR A 10 -9.80 -0.95 13.73
CA THR A 10 -9.00 -2.04 14.27
C THR A 10 -7.76 -1.46 14.95
N TRP A 11 -7.06 -2.26 15.74
CA TRP A 11 -5.95 -1.83 16.60
C TRP A 11 -4.66 -2.64 16.39
N THR A 12 -4.69 -3.68 15.56
CA THR A 12 -3.50 -4.50 15.29
C THR A 12 -2.39 -3.65 14.68
N LEU A 13 -1.22 -3.66 15.29
CA LEU A 13 -0.03 -3.08 14.68
C LEU A 13 0.59 -4.14 13.76
N CYS A 14 0.38 -3.99 12.46
CA CYS A 14 0.97 -4.86 11.45
C CYS A 14 1.25 -4.07 10.16
N GLY A 15 2.23 -4.55 9.39
CA GLY A 15 2.66 -3.96 8.13
C GLY A 15 4.17 -3.83 8.02
N THR A 16 4.63 -3.34 6.88
CA THR A 16 6.03 -3.05 6.61
C THR A 16 6.37 -1.65 7.15
N PRO A 17 7.47 -1.46 7.92
CA PRO A 17 7.75 -0.20 8.63
C PRO A 17 7.62 1.08 7.79
N GLU A 18 8.14 1.06 6.56
CA GLU A 18 8.18 2.17 5.60
C GLU A 18 6.77 2.56 5.09
N TYR A 19 5.80 1.66 5.18
CA TYR A 19 4.46 1.81 4.66
C TYR A 19 3.41 2.12 5.74
N LEU A 20 3.79 2.06 7.03
CA LEU A 20 2.87 2.28 8.14
C LEU A 20 2.38 3.73 8.18
N ALA A 21 1.07 3.91 8.36
CA ALA A 21 0.47 5.22 8.56
C ALA A 21 0.74 5.76 9.99
N PRO A 22 0.81 7.08 10.19
CA PRO A 22 1.09 7.69 11.50
C PRO A 22 0.14 7.23 12.61
N GLU A 23 -1.14 7.04 12.30
CA GLU A 23 -2.15 6.59 13.26
C GLU A 23 -1.99 5.13 13.71
N VAL A 24 -1.34 4.28 12.89
CA VAL A 24 -1.01 2.89 13.25
C VAL A 24 0.17 2.87 14.21
N ILE A 25 1.22 3.63 13.90
CA ILE A 25 2.41 3.80 14.75
C ILE A 25 2.03 4.35 16.14
N GLN A 26 1.06 5.27 16.18
CA GLN A 26 0.58 5.86 17.44
C GLN A 26 -0.49 5.03 18.16
N SER A 27 -0.84 3.84 17.65
CA SER A 27 -1.86 2.95 18.23
C SER A 27 -3.22 3.63 18.46
N LYS A 28 -3.60 4.60 17.62
CA LYS A 28 -4.84 5.41 17.78
C LYS A 28 -6.13 4.69 17.30
N GLY A 29 -6.01 3.41 16.98
CA GLY A 29 -6.98 2.66 16.17
C GLY A 29 -7.03 3.21 14.75
N HIS A 30 -7.13 2.35 13.75
CA HIS A 30 -7.09 2.73 12.34
C HIS A 30 -8.22 2.08 11.54
N GLY A 31 -8.49 2.65 10.37
CA GLY A 31 -9.47 2.15 9.41
C GLY A 31 -8.91 2.31 8.00
N ARG A 32 -9.77 2.33 6.99
CA ARG A 32 -9.40 2.34 5.56
C ARG A 32 -8.51 3.51 5.11
N ALA A 33 -8.36 4.55 5.92
CA ALA A 33 -7.50 5.69 5.62
C ALA A 33 -6.01 5.31 5.49
N VAL A 34 -5.58 4.20 6.11
CA VAL A 34 -4.18 3.74 6.06
C VAL A 34 -3.80 3.24 4.66
N ASP A 35 -4.76 2.71 3.90
CA ASP A 35 -4.51 2.26 2.53
C ASP A 35 -4.19 3.43 1.61
N TRP A 36 -4.83 4.59 1.83
CA TRP A 36 -4.51 5.82 1.09
C TRP A 36 -3.14 6.38 1.43
N TRP A 37 -2.68 6.19 2.67
CA TRP A 37 -1.31 6.52 3.05
C TRP A 37 -0.32 5.60 2.32
N ALA A 38 -0.53 4.28 2.40
CA ALA A 38 0.32 3.30 1.73
C ALA A 38 0.36 3.52 0.20
N LEU A 39 -0.76 3.91 -0.42
CA LEU A 39 -0.79 4.30 -1.84
C LEU A 39 0.12 5.51 -2.12
N GLY A 40 0.15 6.51 -1.22
CA GLY A 40 1.05 7.65 -1.33
C GLY A 40 2.53 7.26 -1.25
N ILE A 41 2.87 6.33 -0.36
CA ILE A 41 4.21 5.74 -0.24
C ILE A 41 4.58 5.02 -1.54
N LEU A 42 3.71 4.14 -2.03
CA LEU A 42 3.93 3.35 -3.24
C LEU A 42 4.11 4.22 -4.49
N ILE A 43 3.27 5.25 -4.68
CA ILE A 43 3.41 6.17 -5.82
C ILE A 43 4.75 6.91 -5.76
N PHE A 44 5.16 7.36 -4.57
CA PHE A 44 6.47 8.01 -4.40
C PHE A 44 7.61 7.05 -4.77
N GLU A 45 7.57 5.82 -4.27
CA GLU A 45 8.61 4.82 -4.46
C GLU A 45 8.74 4.39 -5.92
N MET A 46 7.63 4.13 -6.62
CA MET A 46 7.63 3.79 -8.05
C MET A 46 8.28 4.88 -8.93
N LEU A 47 8.18 6.15 -8.53
CA LEU A 47 8.68 7.28 -9.31
C LEU A 47 10.07 7.78 -8.88
N SER A 48 10.49 7.42 -7.66
CA SER A 48 11.76 7.88 -7.07
C SER A 48 12.80 6.77 -6.97
N GLY A 49 12.37 5.50 -6.93
CA GLY A 49 13.22 4.33 -6.72
C GLY A 49 13.55 4.04 -5.25
N PHE A 50 12.98 4.79 -4.31
CA PHE A 50 13.16 4.63 -2.87
C PHE A 50 11.94 5.19 -2.11
N PRO A 51 11.63 4.70 -0.89
CA PRO A 51 10.49 5.19 -0.11
C PRO A 51 10.73 6.61 0.43
N PRO A 52 9.67 7.41 0.68
CA PRO A 52 9.82 8.80 1.16
C PRO A 52 10.31 8.88 2.62
N PHE A 53 10.16 7.81 3.39
CA PHE A 53 10.65 7.69 4.76
C PHE A 53 11.48 6.40 4.87
N PHE A 54 12.78 6.55 5.12
CA PHE A 54 13.69 5.44 5.37
C PHE A 54 14.72 5.84 6.42
N ASP A 55 15.26 4.87 7.13
CA ASP A 55 16.29 5.02 8.15
C ASP A 55 16.98 3.67 8.38
N ASP A 56 18.05 3.63 9.17
CA ASP A 56 18.80 2.40 9.46
C ASP A 56 18.02 1.45 10.39
N ASN A 57 17.03 1.98 11.12
CA ASN A 57 16.19 1.19 12.00
C ASN A 57 14.73 1.68 11.96
N ALA A 58 13.82 0.79 12.34
CA ALA A 58 12.38 1.05 12.32
C ALA A 58 11.96 2.28 13.17
N PHE A 59 12.64 2.54 14.28
CA PHE A 59 12.30 3.69 15.13
C PHE A 59 12.60 5.03 14.44
N GLY A 60 13.72 5.12 13.72
CA GLY A 60 14.06 6.29 12.90
C GLY A 60 13.04 6.51 11.77
N ILE A 61 12.60 5.43 11.11
CA ILE A 61 11.52 5.47 10.11
C ILE A 61 10.24 6.04 10.73
N TYR A 62 9.85 5.55 11.92
CA TYR A 62 8.66 6.03 12.61
C TYR A 62 8.73 7.51 12.95
N GLN A 63 9.88 8.00 13.46
CA GLN A 63 10.05 9.42 13.75
C GLN A 63 9.86 10.28 12.49
N LYS A 64 10.40 9.85 11.34
CA LYS A 64 10.25 10.55 10.05
C LYS A 64 8.80 10.54 9.55
N ILE A 65 8.11 9.40 9.66
CA ILE A 65 6.68 9.28 9.33
C ILE A 65 5.83 10.24 10.18
N LEU A 66 6.10 10.29 11.50
CA LEU A 66 5.36 11.16 12.42
C LEU A 66 5.65 12.65 12.19
N ALA A 67 6.87 12.99 11.74
CA ALA A 67 7.20 14.35 11.33
C ALA A 67 6.51 14.75 10.01
N GLY A 68 6.23 13.79 9.13
CA GLY A 68 5.48 14.00 7.89
C GLY A 68 6.18 14.90 6.86
N LYS A 69 7.50 15.10 6.99
CA LYS A 69 8.30 15.89 6.07
C LYS A 69 8.81 15.01 4.93
N ILE A 70 8.44 15.36 3.70
CA ILE A 70 8.81 14.63 2.48
C ILE A 70 9.76 15.49 1.65
N ASP A 71 10.92 14.94 1.33
CA ASP A 71 11.89 15.55 0.42
C ASP A 71 11.70 14.97 -0.98
N PHE A 72 11.09 15.76 -1.88
CA PHE A 72 10.77 15.31 -3.23
C PHE A 72 11.97 15.44 -4.19
N PRO A 73 12.28 14.42 -5.00
CA PRO A 73 13.22 14.55 -6.10
C PRO A 73 12.83 15.68 -7.07
N ARG A 74 13.85 16.30 -7.67
CA ARG A 74 13.66 17.47 -8.56
C ARG A 74 12.90 17.10 -9.83
N HIS A 75 13.08 15.88 -10.35
CA HIS A 75 12.47 15.40 -11.60
C HIS A 75 10.97 15.13 -11.50
N LEU A 76 10.40 15.05 -10.29
CA LEU A 76 8.97 14.80 -10.15
C LEU A 76 8.14 16.05 -10.48
N ASP A 77 7.10 15.86 -11.28
CA ASP A 77 6.17 16.92 -11.68
C ASP A 77 5.38 17.50 -10.49
N PHE A 78 4.92 18.75 -10.65
CA PHE A 78 4.10 19.41 -9.63
C PHE A 78 2.79 18.68 -9.35
N SER A 79 2.15 18.08 -10.37
CA SER A 79 0.88 17.36 -10.22
C SER A 79 1.03 16.12 -9.34
N VAL A 80 2.14 15.39 -9.44
CA VAL A 80 2.38 14.20 -8.61
C VAL A 80 2.82 14.57 -7.20
N LYS A 81 3.66 15.61 -7.05
CA LYS A 81 4.02 16.17 -5.74
C LYS A 81 2.77 16.59 -4.96
N ASP A 82 1.81 17.22 -5.63
CA ASP A 82 0.53 17.62 -5.05
C ASP A 82 -0.33 16.42 -4.63
N LEU A 83 -0.41 15.37 -5.47
CA LEU A 83 -1.12 14.13 -5.12
C LEU A 83 -0.53 13.48 -3.86
N ILE A 84 0.78 13.25 -3.86
CA ILE A 84 1.49 12.58 -2.76
C ILE A 84 1.33 13.39 -1.47
N LYS A 85 1.46 14.74 -1.52
CA LYS A 85 1.22 15.59 -0.35
C LYS A 85 -0.19 15.46 0.24
N LYS A 86 -1.20 15.20 -0.60
CA LYS A 86 -2.59 15.03 -0.17
C LYS A 86 -2.89 13.61 0.34
N LEU A 87 -2.14 12.60 -0.10
CA LEU A 87 -2.21 11.23 0.40
C LEU A 87 -1.39 11.05 1.70
N LEU A 88 -0.22 11.66 1.79
CA LEU A 88 0.70 11.59 2.93
C LEU A 88 0.44 12.72 3.95
N VAL A 89 -0.84 12.90 4.30
CA VAL A 89 -1.25 13.82 5.38
C VAL A 89 -1.34 13.05 6.69
N VAL A 90 -0.64 13.56 7.72
CA VAL A 90 -0.62 12.96 9.07
C VAL A 90 -2.02 12.95 9.70
N ASP A 91 -2.76 14.05 9.55
CA ASP A 91 -4.17 14.09 9.92
C ASP A 91 -5.02 13.34 8.89
N ARG A 92 -5.38 12.10 9.22
CA ARG A 92 -6.21 11.23 8.40
C ARG A 92 -7.58 11.81 8.02
N THR A 93 -8.12 12.76 8.78
CA THR A 93 -9.43 13.39 8.46
C THR A 93 -9.32 14.33 7.25
N ARG A 94 -8.10 14.77 6.94
CA ARG A 94 -7.75 15.64 5.82
C ARG A 94 -7.03 14.88 4.70
N ARG A 95 -6.90 13.55 4.82
CA ARG A 95 -6.23 12.70 3.84
C ARG A 95 -7.13 12.45 2.65
N LEU A 96 -6.60 12.66 1.44
CA LEU A 96 -7.30 12.36 0.20
C LEU A 96 -7.69 10.87 0.19
N GLY A 97 -8.89 10.56 -0.30
CA GLY A 97 -9.44 9.21 -0.25
C GLY A 97 -10.24 8.90 1.04
N ASN A 98 -10.04 9.67 2.11
CA ASN A 98 -10.78 9.53 3.37
C ASN A 98 -11.77 10.68 3.62
N MET A 99 -11.98 11.55 2.63
CA MET A 99 -12.96 12.64 2.66
C MET A 99 -14.33 12.16 2.16
N LYS A 100 -15.30 13.07 2.05
CA LYS A 100 -16.70 12.77 1.69
C LYS A 100 -16.86 11.94 0.41
N ASN A 101 -16.05 12.18 -0.63
CA ASN A 101 -16.18 11.46 -1.89
C ASN A 101 -15.27 10.22 -1.98
N GLY A 102 -14.48 9.95 -0.93
CA GLY A 102 -13.63 8.76 -0.86
C GLY A 102 -12.66 8.63 -2.03
N ALA A 103 -12.61 7.45 -2.64
CA ALA A 103 -11.75 7.13 -3.79
C ALA A 103 -11.95 8.07 -4.99
N GLU A 104 -13.14 8.66 -5.15
CA GLU A 104 -13.43 9.55 -6.27
C GLU A 104 -12.60 10.84 -6.22
N ASP A 105 -12.24 11.34 -5.03
CA ASP A 105 -11.35 12.50 -4.91
C ASP A 105 -9.94 12.18 -5.41
N VAL A 106 -9.50 10.92 -5.27
CA VAL A 106 -8.20 10.43 -5.78
C VAL A 106 -8.26 10.31 -7.30
N LYS A 107 -9.29 9.64 -7.85
CA LYS A 107 -9.45 9.44 -9.31
C LYS A 107 -9.55 10.76 -10.08
N ARG A 108 -10.21 11.78 -9.52
CA ARG A 108 -10.35 13.12 -10.12
C ARG A 108 -9.09 14.00 -9.99
N HIS A 109 -8.06 13.53 -9.28
CA HIS A 109 -6.85 14.32 -9.09
C HIS A 109 -6.18 14.62 -10.44
N ARG A 110 -5.60 15.83 -10.58
CA ARG A 110 -4.98 16.30 -11.84
C ARG A 110 -3.92 15.34 -12.40
N TRP A 111 -3.24 14.61 -11.52
CA TRP A 111 -2.23 13.61 -11.92
C TRP A 111 -2.84 12.46 -12.74
N PHE A 112 -4.08 12.07 -12.45
CA PHE A 112 -4.82 11.01 -13.14
C PHE A 112 -5.73 11.53 -14.27
N ARG A 113 -5.56 12.80 -14.71
CA ARG A 113 -6.47 13.43 -15.69
C ARG A 113 -6.58 12.69 -17.03
N THR A 114 -5.56 11.92 -17.40
CA THR A 114 -5.50 11.17 -18.67
C THR A 114 -5.91 9.71 -18.50
N THR A 115 -6.26 9.29 -17.28
CA THR A 115 -6.63 7.91 -16.97
C THR A 115 -8.12 7.72 -17.25
N ASP A 116 -8.43 6.83 -18.20
CA ASP A 116 -9.79 6.32 -18.38
C ASP A 116 -10.07 5.25 -17.33
N TRP A 117 -10.73 5.65 -16.25
CA TRP A 117 -11.02 4.78 -15.11
C TRP A 117 -12.06 3.69 -15.39
N GLU A 118 -12.91 3.85 -16.43
CA GLU A 118 -13.88 2.83 -16.82
C GLU A 118 -13.21 1.72 -17.64
N ALA A 119 -12.18 2.06 -18.43
CA ALA A 119 -11.40 1.09 -19.20
C ALA A 119 -10.46 0.20 -18.35
N VAL A 120 -10.09 0.65 -17.13
CA VAL A 120 -9.19 -0.09 -16.23
C VAL A 120 -9.76 -1.46 -15.82
N PRO A 121 -10.96 -1.56 -15.19
CA PRO A 121 -11.51 -2.84 -14.77
C PRO A 121 -11.81 -3.77 -15.96
N GLU A 122 -12.10 -3.19 -17.13
CA GLU A 122 -12.34 -3.92 -18.37
C GLU A 122 -11.04 -4.40 -19.06
N ARG A 123 -9.87 -4.06 -18.51
CA ARG A 123 -8.54 -4.40 -19.06
C ARG A 123 -8.33 -3.90 -20.50
N LYS A 124 -8.94 -2.78 -20.86
CA LYS A 124 -8.85 -2.19 -22.22
C LYS A 124 -7.62 -1.31 -22.43
N LEU A 125 -6.95 -0.91 -21.34
CA LEU A 125 -5.72 -0.11 -21.43
C LEU A 125 -4.52 -1.00 -21.77
N LYS A 126 -3.68 -0.55 -22.72
CA LYS A 126 -2.42 -1.22 -23.03
C LYS A 126 -1.41 -0.97 -21.89
N PRO A 127 -0.87 -2.02 -21.23
CA PRO A 127 0.13 -1.83 -20.19
C PRO A 127 1.45 -1.30 -20.78
N PRO A 128 2.19 -0.45 -20.03
CA PRO A 128 3.48 0.07 -20.49
C PRO A 128 4.59 -1.00 -20.50
N ILE A 129 4.45 -2.03 -19.67
CA ILE A 129 5.39 -3.14 -19.56
C ILE A 129 4.60 -4.44 -19.72
N VAL A 130 5.03 -5.27 -20.66
CA VAL A 130 4.54 -6.64 -20.83
C VAL A 130 5.71 -7.57 -20.45
N PRO A 131 5.61 -8.32 -19.35
CA PRO A 131 6.64 -9.28 -18.96
C PRO A 131 6.90 -10.30 -20.07
N LYS A 132 8.17 -10.66 -20.27
CA LYS A 132 8.54 -11.71 -21.22
C LYS A 132 8.29 -13.06 -20.58
N VAL A 133 7.57 -13.93 -21.28
CA VAL A 133 7.24 -15.29 -20.83
C VAL A 133 7.43 -16.22 -22.02
N CYS A 134 8.19 -17.30 -21.82
CA CYS A 134 8.59 -18.23 -22.89
C CYS A 134 7.80 -19.55 -22.87
N SER A 135 7.18 -19.91 -21.74
CA SER A 135 6.35 -21.11 -21.59
C SER A 135 5.41 -20.97 -20.39
N GLU A 136 4.47 -21.91 -20.22
CA GLU A 136 3.51 -21.91 -19.11
C GLU A 136 4.18 -22.00 -17.73
N GLY A 137 5.34 -22.68 -17.64
CA GLY A 137 6.11 -22.85 -16.41
C GLY A 137 7.32 -21.91 -16.29
N ASP A 138 7.39 -20.84 -17.09
CA ASP A 138 8.53 -19.92 -17.08
C ASP A 138 8.57 -19.08 -15.79
N THR A 139 9.60 -19.32 -14.97
CA THR A 139 9.86 -18.59 -13.72
C THR A 139 10.95 -17.52 -13.84
N SER A 140 11.39 -17.18 -15.07
CA SER A 140 12.53 -16.28 -15.31
C SER A 140 12.35 -14.83 -14.81
N ASN A 141 11.12 -14.40 -14.54
CA ASN A 141 10.84 -13.09 -13.95
C ASN A 141 10.92 -13.09 -12.40
N PHE A 142 11.31 -14.21 -11.78
CA PHE A 142 11.44 -14.38 -10.34
C PHE A 142 12.90 -14.70 -9.96
N GLU A 143 13.26 -14.39 -8.72
CA GLU A 143 14.55 -14.78 -8.16
C GLU A 143 14.59 -16.28 -7.86
N ALA A 144 15.76 -16.89 -8.03
CA ALA A 144 16.00 -18.28 -7.63
C ALA A 144 16.30 -18.34 -6.13
N TYR A 145 15.50 -19.11 -5.40
CA TYR A 145 15.70 -19.39 -3.98
C TYR A 145 16.14 -20.85 -3.79
N PRO A 146 16.88 -21.18 -2.71
CA PRO A 146 17.18 -22.57 -2.37
C PRO A 146 15.89 -23.39 -2.19
N GLU A 147 15.85 -24.58 -2.78
CA GLU A 147 14.75 -25.50 -2.54
C GLU A 147 14.89 -26.12 -1.14
N ASN A 148 13.89 -25.91 -0.29
CA ASN A 148 13.79 -26.62 0.97
C ASN A 148 13.07 -27.95 0.74
N ASP A 149 13.63 -29.05 1.26
CA ASP A 149 12.95 -30.33 1.26
C ASP A 149 11.89 -30.37 2.37
N TRP A 150 10.65 -30.04 1.99
CA TRP A 150 9.49 -30.05 2.89
C TRP A 150 8.94 -31.46 3.14
N SER A 151 9.45 -32.51 2.46
CA SER A 151 8.98 -33.89 2.64
C SER A 151 9.34 -34.48 4.02
N VAL A 152 10.25 -33.82 4.74
CA VAL A 152 10.76 -34.26 6.05
C VAL A 152 9.95 -33.72 7.24
N ALA A 153 8.96 -32.85 6.99
CA ALA A 153 8.16 -32.28 8.06
C ALA A 153 7.25 -33.34 8.71
N PRO A 154 7.25 -33.49 10.05
CA PRO A 154 6.36 -34.42 10.73
C PRO A 154 4.90 -33.98 10.56
N PRO A 155 3.94 -34.94 10.60
CA PRO A 155 2.53 -34.60 10.55
C PRO A 155 2.14 -33.71 11.74
N VAL A 156 1.27 -32.74 11.46
CA VAL A 156 0.73 -31.80 12.44
C VAL A 156 -0.13 -32.55 13.46
N SER A 157 -0.08 -32.14 14.73
CA SER A 157 -0.85 -32.80 15.79
C SER A 157 -2.36 -32.59 15.61
N GLN A 158 -3.18 -33.53 16.09
CA GLN A 158 -4.64 -33.40 16.02
C GLN A 158 -5.15 -32.11 16.69
N LYS A 159 -4.52 -31.72 17.81
CA LYS A 159 -4.83 -30.49 18.53
C LYS A 159 -4.59 -29.24 17.69
N ASP A 160 -3.52 -29.21 16.90
CA ASP A 160 -3.22 -28.07 16.03
C ASP A 160 -4.16 -28.06 14.82
N LEU A 161 -4.53 -29.23 14.29
CA LEU A 161 -5.53 -29.35 13.22
C LEU A 161 -6.92 -28.83 13.66
N GLU A 162 -7.28 -28.98 14.93
CA GLU A 162 -8.56 -28.49 15.46
C GLU A 162 -8.72 -26.97 15.35
N VAL A 163 -7.62 -26.20 15.36
CA VAL A 163 -7.63 -24.74 15.19
C VAL A 163 -8.17 -24.36 13.79
N PHE A 164 -7.97 -25.24 12.80
CA PHE A 164 -8.34 -25.03 11.39
C PHE A 164 -9.59 -25.79 10.96
N LYS A 165 -10.36 -26.38 11.88
CA LYS A 165 -11.52 -27.23 11.55
C LYS A 165 -12.62 -26.57 10.71
N ASN A 166 -12.64 -25.23 10.64
CA ASN A 166 -13.62 -24.42 9.92
C ASN A 166 -12.97 -23.55 8.82
N PHE A 167 -11.73 -23.87 8.42
CA PHE A 167 -11.07 -23.22 7.29
C PHE A 167 -11.80 -23.55 5.97
#